data_AF-A0AAN6KS44-F1
#
_entry.id   AF-A0AAN6KS44-F1
#
_cell.length_a   1.000
_cell.length_b   1.000
_cell.length_c   1.000
_cell.angle_alpha   90.00
_cell.angle_beta   90.00
_cell.angle_gamma   90.00
#
_symmetry.space_group_name_H-M   'P 1'
#
loop_
_entity.id
_entity.type
_entity.pdbx_description
1 polymer ?
#
loop_
_entity_poly.entity_id
_entity_poly.type
_entity_poly.pdbx_seq_one_letter_code
_entity_poly.pdbx_strand_id
1 'polypeptide(L)'
;MSSPSDDAVHPHYGSRKHSFTGYPMSNMAQRQHGQDGTDESIPLTPGAGHMEGTNSTLSHSTEDPKAMDTSYPARSHTKPVGLLRHLTTPFTSRPAPAVPALRHAQTMEATKLTFFQRHFTKPVDKDPEKEYVSQNRRFTFRSHGSLLVAAIMLLIILGGVIEGALSVALPHRSRAPAGSTPQNPTPPPPNSLGSPIRAALDDNFPDPDVTFHNGTYYAFATNNAAGIIQRPDNTTGYDYGSSNVQIATSTDFLTWHLLNSTHDPLPDVGDWVIPGMTEIPPKIPKANVWAPAVIQRPSDNKFIMYYSANKRNGTEAEGRHPPPHCIGSAISRTASPAGPYDPLNNTLACPLDQGGAIDPAAFKDKDSTLYVAYKVDGNNIGHGGLCGNTKAPLVPTPIMLQRMAPDGVTNDGAPIQLLDRIAADGPLIEAPALVLSPAGVYFLFYSSGCTRSPSYNVNYATAPSVTGPYTRAGDPLLQTGDWDLLAPGSVGVVGDGRGGYDMVFHARVAAPQGRIRAMFTTKLKFEGHSVEVERDNGTATAAGA
;
A
#
# COMPACT_ATOMS: atom_id res chain seq x y z
N MET A 1 34.44 13.39 62.60
CA MET A 1 35.81 12.99 63.00
C MET A 1 35.92 11.52 62.60
N SER A 2 36.73 11.06 61.66
CA SER A 2 37.89 11.57 60.92
C SER A 2 38.12 10.60 59.74
N SER A 3 38.50 11.13 58.56
CA SER A 3 38.98 10.39 57.37
C SER A 3 40.32 9.64 57.67
N PRO A 4 40.95 8.87 56.75
CA PRO A 4 41.48 9.36 55.43
C PRO A 4 41.41 8.31 54.27
N SER A 5 41.22 8.74 53.02
CA SER A 5 42.19 8.97 51.91
C SER A 5 42.66 7.71 51.16
N ASP A 6 42.53 7.69 49.82
CA ASP A 6 43.67 7.74 48.89
C ASP A 6 43.24 7.65 47.41
N ASP A 7 44.14 8.17 46.58
CA ASP A 7 44.02 8.69 45.23
C ASP A 7 44.14 7.67 44.07
N ALA A 8 43.57 8.12 42.93
CA ALA A 8 44.05 8.03 41.53
C ALA A 8 44.26 6.68 40.81
N VAL A 9 43.79 6.64 39.54
CA VAL A 9 44.60 6.56 38.29
C VAL A 9 43.72 6.10 37.10
N HIS A 10 43.71 6.87 36.00
CA HIS A 10 43.32 6.44 34.65
C HIS A 10 44.50 5.79 33.93
N PRO A 11 44.29 4.84 32.98
CA PRO A 11 44.57 5.21 31.58
C PRO A 11 43.76 4.50 30.47
N HIS A 12 43.81 5.14 29.30
CA HIS A 12 43.65 4.72 27.89
C HIS A 12 43.42 3.23 27.52
N TYR A 13 42.58 3.03 26.49
CA TYR A 13 42.65 1.85 25.60
C TYR A 13 42.68 2.25 24.12
N GLY A 14 43.64 1.65 23.41
CA GLY A 14 43.89 1.81 21.98
C GLY A 14 43.34 0.68 21.12
N SER A 15 43.38 0.95 19.82
CA SER A 15 43.01 0.13 18.66
C SER A 15 43.72 -1.23 18.56
N ARG A 16 42.99 -2.27 18.09
CA ARG A 16 43.57 -3.42 17.38
C ARG A 16 42.73 -3.84 16.18
N LYS A 17 43.43 -4.02 15.05
CA LYS A 17 43.01 -4.70 13.83
C LYS A 17 43.07 -6.22 14.03
N HIS A 18 42.17 -6.97 13.39
CA HIS A 18 42.46 -8.34 12.95
C HIS A 18 41.96 -8.57 11.53
N SER A 19 42.86 -9.16 10.74
CA SER A 19 42.73 -9.67 9.37
C SER A 19 43.14 -11.14 9.41
N PHE A 20 42.49 -12.05 8.66
CA PHE A 20 43.04 -13.28 8.05
C PHE A 20 41.90 -13.90 7.18
N THR A 21 41.92 -13.77 5.84
CA THR A 21 42.17 -14.83 4.80
C THR A 21 41.27 -16.08 4.93
N GLY A 22 40.64 -16.68 3.92
CA GLY A 22 40.83 -16.71 2.47
C GLY A 22 40.91 -18.17 1.97
N TYR A 23 40.28 -18.48 0.82
CA TYR A 23 40.33 -19.69 -0.04
C TYR A 23 39.26 -20.81 0.13
N PRO A 24 38.92 -21.59 -0.93
CA PRO A 24 38.46 -21.17 -2.26
C PRO A 24 37.29 -22.01 -2.84
N MET A 25 36.79 -21.58 -4.00
CA MET A 25 35.88 -22.33 -4.90
C MET A 25 36.51 -23.58 -5.54
N SER A 26 35.69 -24.59 -5.82
CA SER A 26 35.81 -25.40 -7.06
C SER A 26 34.52 -26.17 -7.42
N ASN A 27 34.33 -26.21 -8.74
CA ASN A 27 33.25 -26.66 -9.62
C ASN A 27 32.81 -28.15 -9.60
N MET A 28 31.58 -28.34 -10.14
CA MET A 28 31.09 -29.41 -11.03
C MET A 28 31.14 -30.90 -10.60
N ALA A 29 29.97 -31.55 -10.58
CA ALA A 29 29.65 -32.66 -11.50
C ALA A 29 28.16 -33.05 -11.42
N GLN A 30 27.62 -33.44 -12.56
CA GLN A 30 26.26 -33.84 -12.85
C GLN A 30 26.29 -35.31 -13.33
N ARG A 31 25.18 -36.05 -13.17
CA ARG A 31 24.88 -37.42 -13.73
C ARG A 31 25.54 -38.59 -12.98
N GLN A 32 25.01 -39.82 -12.91
CA GLN A 32 23.83 -40.51 -13.46
C GLN A 32 23.63 -41.85 -12.72
N HIS A 33 22.40 -42.39 -12.79
CA HIS A 33 21.90 -43.78 -12.69
C HIS A 33 22.79 -45.00 -12.37
N GLY A 34 22.15 -45.96 -11.68
CA GLY A 34 22.43 -47.41 -11.62
C GLY A 34 22.13 -47.93 -10.20
N GLN A 35 20.97 -48.51 -9.85
CA GLN A 35 20.25 -49.71 -10.31
C GLN A 35 20.92 -51.06 -9.94
N ASP A 36 20.08 -51.95 -9.43
CA ASP A 36 20.23 -53.37 -9.02
C ASP A 36 21.03 -53.61 -7.72
N GLY A 37 20.62 -54.45 -6.76
CA GLY A 37 19.74 -55.64 -6.66
C GLY A 37 20.37 -56.45 -5.48
N THR A 38 19.73 -57.27 -4.65
CA THR A 38 18.65 -58.25 -4.83
C THR A 38 18.34 -58.89 -3.46
N ASP A 39 17.09 -59.34 -3.33
CA ASP A 39 16.60 -60.51 -2.57
C ASP A 39 16.63 -60.50 -1.02
N GLU A 40 15.59 -60.96 -0.31
CA GLU A 40 14.70 -62.09 -0.63
C GLU A 40 13.35 -62.05 0.15
N SER A 41 12.26 -62.38 -0.58
CA SER A 41 10.97 -63.06 -0.25
C SER A 41 10.16 -62.80 1.06
N ILE A 42 8.87 -62.36 1.09
CA ILE A 42 7.55 -62.84 0.52
C ILE A 42 7.02 -64.10 1.28
N PRO A 43 5.70 -64.41 1.51
CA PRO A 43 4.41 -63.86 0.99
C PRO A 43 3.13 -63.71 1.90
N LEU A 44 2.11 -63.00 1.35
CA LEU A 44 0.62 -63.25 1.28
C LEU A 44 -0.22 -63.37 2.61
N THR A 45 -1.48 -62.93 2.80
CA THR A 45 -2.58 -62.28 2.03
C THR A 45 -3.72 -61.91 3.03
N PRO A 46 -4.76 -61.16 2.60
CA PRO A 46 -5.78 -60.55 3.48
C PRO A 46 -7.04 -61.40 3.67
N GLY A 47 -7.73 -61.19 4.79
CA GLY A 47 -9.04 -61.79 5.09
C GLY A 47 -10.17 -60.77 5.07
N ALA A 48 -11.09 -60.93 4.12
CA ALA A 48 -12.45 -60.42 4.18
C ALA A 48 -13.35 -61.43 4.91
N GLY A 49 -14.37 -60.93 5.60
CA GLY A 49 -15.47 -61.73 6.15
C GLY A 49 -16.77 -60.94 6.07
N HIS A 50 -17.67 -61.43 5.23
CA HIS A 50 -19.04 -60.96 4.98
C HIS A 50 -20.00 -62.09 5.35
N MET A 51 -21.23 -61.76 5.72
CA MET A 51 -22.53 -62.41 5.39
C MET A 51 -23.54 -62.26 6.54
N GLU A 52 -24.59 -61.46 6.32
CA GLU A 52 -25.97 -61.86 5.93
C GLU A 52 -26.83 -62.13 7.18
N GLY A 53 -28.11 -61.78 7.27
CA GLY A 53 -29.12 -61.29 6.33
C GLY A 53 -30.48 -61.49 7.03
N THR A 54 -31.45 -60.61 6.83
CA THR A 54 -32.82 -60.86 6.31
C THR A 54 -33.79 -59.93 7.07
N ASN A 55 -34.99 -59.55 6.62
CA ASN A 55 -35.64 -59.32 5.33
C ASN A 55 -37.07 -58.83 5.69
N SER A 56 -37.63 -57.87 4.96
CA SER A 56 -39.08 -57.58 4.71
C SER A 56 -39.28 -56.07 4.49
N THR A 57 -39.65 -55.51 3.32
CA THR A 57 -40.68 -55.70 2.27
C THR A 57 -41.95 -54.84 2.43
N LEU A 58 -42.10 -53.92 1.45
CA LEU A 58 -43.28 -53.60 0.63
C LEU A 58 -44.46 -52.75 1.17
N SER A 59 -44.62 -51.53 0.61
CA SER A 59 -45.74 -51.05 -0.25
C SER A 59 -45.66 -49.51 -0.42
N HIS A 60 -45.45 -48.95 -1.61
CA HIS A 60 -46.38 -48.59 -2.72
C HIS A 60 -47.25 -47.33 -2.52
N SER A 61 -46.94 -46.27 -3.30
CA SER A 61 -47.81 -45.32 -4.07
C SER A 61 -47.09 -43.96 -4.17
N THR A 62 -46.56 -43.49 -5.30
CA THR A 62 -47.15 -42.92 -6.55
C THR A 62 -48.22 -41.86 -6.33
N GLU A 63 -47.87 -40.59 -6.56
CA GLU A 63 -48.63 -39.66 -7.43
C GLU A 63 -47.85 -38.37 -7.73
N ASP A 64 -48.23 -37.77 -8.86
CA ASP A 64 -47.48 -36.98 -9.84
C ASP A 64 -47.17 -35.50 -9.54
N PRO A 65 -46.28 -34.88 -10.35
CA PRO A 65 -46.05 -33.44 -10.39
C PRO A 65 -47.06 -32.75 -11.32
N LYS A 66 -47.72 -31.67 -10.83
CA LYS A 66 -48.52 -30.79 -11.70
C LYS A 66 -47.70 -29.63 -12.23
N ALA A 67 -47.42 -29.73 -13.53
CA ALA A 67 -47.16 -28.62 -14.42
C ALA A 67 -48.39 -27.70 -14.52
N MET A 68 -48.16 -26.39 -14.66
CA MET A 68 -49.09 -25.50 -15.33
C MET A 68 -48.30 -24.63 -16.31
N ASP A 69 -48.57 -24.93 -17.58
CA ASP A 69 -48.21 -24.23 -18.80
C ASP A 69 -48.98 -22.90 -18.88
N THR A 70 -48.37 -21.87 -19.45
CA THR A 70 -49.00 -20.97 -20.44
C THR A 70 -47.99 -19.99 -21.03
N SER A 71 -47.43 -20.40 -22.17
CA SER A 71 -47.38 -19.65 -23.44
C SER A 71 -46.88 -18.19 -23.47
N TYR A 72 -45.71 -18.02 -24.11
CA TYR A 72 -45.37 -16.87 -24.97
C TYR A 72 -46.37 -16.73 -26.14
N PRO A 73 -46.44 -15.57 -26.81
CA PRO A 73 -45.80 -15.55 -28.14
C PRO A 73 -45.07 -14.26 -28.50
N ALA A 74 -43.94 -14.44 -29.17
CA ALA A 74 -43.32 -13.48 -30.06
C ALA A 74 -44.24 -13.16 -31.25
N ARG A 75 -44.29 -11.90 -31.67
CA ARG A 75 -44.88 -11.47 -32.95
C ARG A 75 -43.78 -11.00 -33.90
N SER A 76 -43.53 -11.80 -34.94
CA SER A 76 -43.04 -11.33 -36.23
C SER A 76 -43.98 -11.84 -37.31
N HIS A 77 -44.62 -10.95 -38.07
CA HIS A 77 -45.32 -11.27 -39.33
C HIS A 77 -45.47 -9.96 -40.10
N THR A 78 -44.65 -9.78 -41.15
CA THR A 78 -44.98 -9.98 -42.58
C THR A 78 -45.64 -8.77 -43.26
N LYS A 79 -45.02 -8.40 -44.39
CA LYS A 79 -45.44 -7.44 -45.42
C LYS A 79 -46.88 -7.66 -45.89
N PRO A 80 -47.44 -6.66 -46.60
CA PRO A 80 -48.17 -6.94 -47.82
C PRO A 80 -47.50 -6.31 -49.05
N VAL A 81 -47.53 -7.05 -50.15
CA VAL A 81 -47.26 -6.62 -51.52
C VAL A 81 -48.61 -6.44 -52.22
N GLY A 82 -48.72 -5.41 -53.06
CA GLY A 82 -49.64 -5.37 -54.20
C GLY A 82 -50.58 -4.17 -54.24
N LEU A 83 -50.43 -3.26 -55.21
CA LEU A 83 -51.10 -3.40 -56.50
C LEU A 83 -50.64 -2.30 -57.49
N LEU A 84 -50.28 -2.75 -58.70
CA LEU A 84 -50.12 -1.97 -59.93
C LEU A 84 -51.48 -1.42 -60.41
N ARG A 85 -51.51 -0.23 -61.03
CA ARG A 85 -52.17 -0.03 -62.33
C ARG A 85 -51.71 1.24 -63.07
N HIS A 86 -51.52 1.02 -64.37
CA HIS A 86 -51.08 1.90 -65.47
C HIS A 86 -52.00 3.09 -65.77
N LEU A 87 -51.45 4.09 -66.49
CA LEU A 87 -51.87 4.54 -67.84
C LEU A 87 -50.93 5.68 -68.31
N THR A 88 -50.01 5.38 -69.25
CA THR A 88 -49.99 5.77 -70.68
C THR A 88 -49.30 7.10 -71.01
N THR A 89 -48.17 6.98 -71.72
CA THR A 89 -47.49 8.00 -72.54
C THR A 89 -48.21 8.17 -73.89
N PRO A 90 -47.90 9.15 -74.77
CA PRO A 90 -46.73 9.00 -75.66
C PRO A 90 -45.97 10.28 -76.10
N PHE A 91 -44.66 10.08 -76.33
CA PHE A 91 -43.79 10.56 -77.42
C PHE A 91 -43.68 12.05 -77.81
N THR A 92 -42.45 12.57 -77.83
CA THR A 92 -41.62 12.62 -79.07
C THR A 92 -40.10 12.72 -78.80
N SER A 93 -39.35 12.06 -79.68
CA SER A 93 -37.89 11.88 -79.87
C SER A 93 -37.04 13.16 -79.93
N ARG A 94 -35.72 13.22 -79.64
CA ARG A 94 -34.54 12.47 -80.20
C ARG A 94 -33.22 13.05 -79.57
N PRO A 95 -31.99 12.65 -79.97
CA PRO A 95 -31.09 11.57 -79.48
C PRO A 95 -29.87 12.03 -78.61
N ALA A 96 -29.08 11.08 -78.10
CA ALA A 96 -27.75 11.24 -77.46
C ALA A 96 -26.59 11.01 -78.47
N PRO A 97 -25.28 11.01 -78.11
CA PRO A 97 -24.46 11.90 -77.25
C PRO A 97 -23.20 12.44 -78.00
N ALA A 98 -22.48 13.42 -77.42
CA ALA A 98 -21.08 13.71 -77.77
C ALA A 98 -20.29 14.19 -76.52
N VAL A 99 -19.11 13.61 -76.31
CA VAL A 99 -18.07 13.93 -75.30
C VAL A 99 -16.72 13.78 -76.04
N PRO A 100 -15.59 14.44 -75.69
CA PRO A 100 -15.30 15.54 -74.74
C PRO A 100 -14.53 16.73 -75.35
N ALA A 101 -14.42 17.84 -74.63
CA ALA A 101 -13.23 18.70 -74.69
C ALA A 101 -12.84 19.15 -73.27
N LEU A 102 -11.62 18.79 -72.87
CA LEU A 102 -10.99 19.12 -71.61
C LEU A 102 -11.02 20.64 -71.33
N ARG A 103 -11.50 21.02 -70.14
CA ARG A 103 -10.93 22.15 -69.38
C ARG A 103 -10.79 21.74 -67.93
N HIS A 104 -9.55 21.65 -67.47
CA HIS A 104 -9.20 21.54 -66.07
C HIS A 104 -9.70 22.79 -65.33
N ALA A 105 -10.72 22.61 -64.48
CA ALA A 105 -10.99 23.52 -63.38
C ALA A 105 -10.41 22.86 -62.12
N GLN A 106 -9.19 23.25 -61.76
CA GLN A 106 -8.66 22.95 -60.43
C GLN A 106 -9.36 23.87 -59.42
N THR A 107 -10.21 23.27 -58.60
CA THR A 107 -10.69 23.85 -57.35
C THR A 107 -9.52 23.99 -56.37
N MET A 108 -9.07 25.23 -56.12
CA MET A 108 -8.10 25.54 -55.06
C MET A 108 -8.82 25.49 -53.70
N GLU A 109 -8.58 24.42 -52.95
CA GLU A 109 -9.00 24.29 -51.57
C GLU A 109 -8.04 25.10 -50.68
N ALA A 110 -8.49 26.25 -50.17
CA ALA A 110 -7.68 27.10 -49.30
C ALA A 110 -7.41 26.40 -47.95
N THR A 111 -6.24 25.77 -47.82
CA THR A 111 -5.82 25.08 -46.59
C THR A 111 -5.55 26.11 -45.49
N LYS A 112 -6.31 26.09 -44.38
CA LYS A 112 -6.07 26.98 -43.23
C LYS A 112 -4.68 26.70 -42.62
N LEU A 113 -3.84 27.73 -42.52
CA LEU A 113 -2.53 27.67 -41.84
C LEU A 113 -2.67 27.24 -40.37
N THR A 114 -1.76 26.38 -39.91
CA THR A 114 -1.68 25.99 -38.48
C THR A 114 -1.22 27.17 -37.61
N PHE A 115 -1.44 27.08 -36.30
CA PHE A 115 -1.01 28.10 -35.34
C PHE A 115 0.49 28.42 -35.48
N PHE A 116 1.32 27.38 -35.62
CA PHE A 116 2.77 27.53 -35.81
C PHE A 116 3.10 28.27 -37.11
N GLN A 117 2.50 27.86 -38.23
CA GLN A 117 2.72 28.49 -39.53
C GLN A 117 2.22 29.94 -39.59
N ARG A 118 1.20 30.28 -38.79
CA ARG A 118 0.69 31.65 -38.73
C ARG A 118 1.64 32.59 -37.99
N HIS A 119 2.23 32.13 -36.88
CA HIS A 119 2.96 33.02 -35.96
C HIS A 119 4.48 32.91 -36.05
N PHE A 120 5.03 31.79 -36.54
CA PHE A 120 6.48 31.53 -36.53
C PHE A 120 7.13 31.48 -37.92
N THR A 121 6.35 31.61 -39.00
CA THR A 121 6.86 31.59 -40.38
C THR A 121 6.40 32.80 -41.19
N LYS A 122 7.17 33.19 -42.21
CA LYS A 122 6.82 34.26 -43.16
C LYS A 122 6.74 33.72 -44.60
N PRO A 123 5.92 34.32 -45.48
CA PRO A 123 5.91 33.99 -46.90
C PRO A 123 7.28 34.17 -47.53
N VAL A 124 7.64 33.26 -48.44
CA VAL A 124 8.89 33.32 -49.21
C VAL A 124 8.73 34.26 -50.40
N ASP A 125 7.57 34.24 -51.06
CA ASP A 125 7.20 35.19 -52.11
C ASP A 125 6.25 36.29 -51.59
N LYS A 126 6.37 37.50 -52.16
CA LYS A 126 5.52 38.66 -51.86
C LYS A 126 4.18 38.68 -52.61
N ASP A 127 3.84 37.57 -53.28
CA ASP A 127 2.60 37.43 -54.02
C ASP A 127 1.41 37.31 -53.05
N PRO A 128 0.48 38.28 -53.03
CA PRO A 128 -0.60 38.33 -52.05
C PRO A 128 -1.56 37.14 -52.14
N GLU A 129 -1.67 36.48 -53.30
CA GLU A 129 -2.52 35.29 -53.45
C GLU A 129 -1.90 34.03 -52.82
N LYS A 130 -0.58 34.03 -52.56
CA LYS A 130 0.16 32.87 -52.03
C LYS A 130 0.47 33.00 -50.53
N GLU A 131 -0.04 34.03 -49.87
CA GLU A 131 0.25 34.31 -48.46
C GLU A 131 -0.29 33.22 -47.50
N TYR A 132 -1.36 32.54 -47.91
CA TYR A 132 -2.05 31.53 -47.10
C TYR A 132 -1.69 30.09 -47.45
N VAL A 133 -0.73 29.87 -48.36
CA VAL A 133 -0.29 28.52 -48.78
C VAL A 133 0.82 28.04 -47.86
N SER A 134 0.60 26.92 -47.17
CA SER A 134 1.54 26.36 -46.17
C SER A 134 2.93 26.06 -46.75
N GLN A 135 3.00 25.64 -48.01
CA GLN A 135 4.26 25.32 -48.70
C GLN A 135 5.10 26.55 -49.08
N ASN A 136 4.52 27.76 -49.06
CA ASN A 136 5.21 29.01 -49.43
C ASN A 136 5.72 29.80 -48.21
N ARG A 137 5.88 29.19 -47.03
CA ARG A 137 6.30 29.89 -45.80
C ARG A 137 7.53 29.24 -45.17
N ARG A 138 8.47 30.06 -44.72
CA ARG A 138 9.69 29.61 -44.00
C ARG A 138 9.76 30.19 -42.60
N PHE A 139 10.28 29.39 -41.67
CA PHE A 139 10.54 29.84 -40.31
C PHE A 139 11.47 31.05 -40.31
N THR A 140 11.20 32.01 -39.44
CA THR A 140 12.06 33.18 -39.29
C THR A 140 12.02 33.71 -37.87
N PHE A 141 13.20 34.03 -37.34
CA PHE A 141 13.37 34.69 -36.05
C PHE A 141 12.77 36.11 -36.00
N ARG A 142 12.46 36.68 -37.18
CA ARG A 142 11.75 37.97 -37.31
C ARG A 142 10.23 37.83 -37.40
N SER A 143 9.69 36.67 -37.04
CA SER A 143 8.24 36.44 -36.97
C SER A 143 7.67 37.00 -35.66
N HIS A 144 6.37 37.30 -35.64
CA HIS A 144 5.71 37.82 -34.44
C HIS A 144 5.80 36.85 -33.26
N GLY A 145 5.66 35.54 -33.50
CA GLY A 145 5.80 34.51 -32.47
C GLY A 145 7.22 34.43 -31.91
N SER A 146 8.25 34.46 -32.77
CA SER A 146 9.65 34.47 -32.32
C SER A 146 10.01 35.72 -31.53
N LEU A 147 9.53 36.89 -31.96
CA LEU A 147 9.77 38.15 -31.24
C LEU A 147 9.07 38.18 -29.88
N LEU A 148 7.84 37.64 -29.79
CA LEU A 148 7.10 37.56 -28.54
C LEU A 148 7.81 36.64 -27.52
N VAL A 149 8.28 35.47 -27.96
CA VAL A 149 9.04 34.55 -27.11
C VAL A 149 10.34 35.19 -26.63
N ALA A 150 11.07 35.89 -27.51
CA ALA A 150 12.28 36.61 -27.12
C ALA A 150 12.00 37.71 -26.09
N ALA A 151 10.91 38.47 -26.24
CA ALA A 151 10.50 39.50 -25.29
C ALA A 151 10.13 38.93 -23.92
N ILE A 152 9.41 37.80 -23.88
CA ILE A 152 9.06 37.11 -22.62
C ILE A 152 10.33 36.62 -21.90
N MET A 153 11.27 36.01 -22.63
CA MET A 153 12.54 35.57 -22.05
C MET A 153 13.35 36.75 -21.50
N LEU A 154 13.35 37.90 -22.17
CA LEU A 154 14.04 39.09 -21.71
C LEU A 154 13.41 39.69 -20.44
N LEU A 155 12.08 39.64 -20.33
CA LEU A 155 11.35 40.07 -19.12
C LEU A 155 11.63 39.15 -17.93
N ILE A 156 11.73 37.84 -18.13
CA ILE A 156 12.09 36.88 -17.08
C ILE A 156 13.51 37.14 -16.57
N ILE A 157 14.46 37.37 -17.49
CA ILE A 157 15.84 37.69 -17.13
C ILE A 157 15.91 39.03 -16.38
N LEU A 158 15.21 40.07 -16.84
CA LEU A 158 15.15 41.34 -16.12
C LEU A 158 14.50 41.20 -14.74
N GLY A 159 13.43 40.41 -14.61
CA GLY A 159 12.78 40.15 -13.32
C GLY A 159 13.71 39.48 -12.32
N GLY A 160 14.47 38.48 -12.76
CA GLY A 160 15.47 37.80 -11.92
C GLY A 160 16.62 38.70 -11.48
N VAL A 161 17.05 39.63 -12.34
CA VAL A 161 18.10 40.62 -12.00
C VAL A 161 17.58 41.66 -11.01
N ILE A 162 16.32 42.08 -11.12
CA ILE A 162 15.69 43.03 -10.19
C ILE A 162 15.50 42.39 -8.80
N GLU A 163 15.06 41.13 -8.71
CA GLU A 163 14.95 40.43 -7.41
C GLU A 163 16.32 40.16 -6.77
N GLY A 164 17.33 39.83 -7.58
CA GLY A 164 18.71 39.68 -7.11
C GLY A 164 19.31 40.99 -6.58
N ALA A 165 19.01 42.13 -7.23
CA ALA A 165 19.49 43.44 -6.82
C ALA A 165 18.76 44.00 -5.58
N LEU A 166 17.44 43.75 -5.43
CA LEU A 166 16.69 44.17 -4.23
C LEU A 166 17.14 43.43 -2.96
N SER A 167 17.60 42.18 -3.10
CA SER A 167 18.05 41.35 -1.97
C SER A 167 19.39 41.81 -1.37
N VAL A 168 20.15 42.66 -2.06
CA VAL A 168 21.49 43.14 -1.63
C VAL A 168 21.43 44.54 -0.99
N ALA A 169 20.35 45.32 -1.21
CA ALA A 169 20.31 46.74 -0.87
C ALA A 169 19.48 47.13 0.36
N LEU A 170 18.79 46.20 1.03
CA LEU A 170 17.95 46.50 2.19
C LEU A 170 18.47 45.83 3.47
N PRO A 171 18.93 46.59 4.49
CA PRO A 171 19.16 46.02 5.80
C PRO A 171 17.82 45.67 6.45
N HIS A 172 17.56 44.36 6.60
CA HIS A 172 16.34 43.85 7.21
C HIS A 172 16.23 44.28 8.68
N ARG A 173 15.27 45.18 8.95
CA ARG A 173 14.74 45.45 10.29
C ARG A 173 13.88 44.26 10.71
N SER A 174 14.17 43.74 11.91
CA SER A 174 13.66 42.52 12.51
C SER A 174 12.14 42.38 12.44
N ARG A 175 11.67 41.29 11.82
CA ARG A 175 10.32 40.73 12.02
C ARG A 175 10.49 39.23 12.28
N ALA A 176 9.82 38.77 13.34
CA ALA A 176 9.99 37.48 14.00
C ALA A 176 9.98 36.25 13.04
N PRO A 177 10.73 35.18 13.35
CA PRO A 177 10.81 34.02 12.47
C PRO A 177 9.56 33.13 12.64
N ALA A 178 8.72 33.08 11.62
CA ALA A 178 7.99 31.87 11.25
C ALA A 178 8.90 31.08 10.30
N GLY A 179 9.94 30.48 10.87
CA GLY A 179 10.88 29.61 10.17
C GLY A 179 10.68 28.19 10.67
N SER A 180 9.96 27.37 9.91
CA SER A 180 10.12 25.92 9.96
C SER A 180 11.50 25.60 9.38
N THR A 181 12.52 25.61 10.23
CA THR A 181 13.75 24.86 9.97
C THR A 181 13.35 23.43 9.61
N PRO A 182 14.01 22.76 8.63
CA PRO A 182 13.95 21.31 8.60
C PRO A 182 14.53 20.86 9.94
N GLN A 183 13.68 20.45 10.88
CA GLN A 183 14.19 19.83 12.09
C GLN A 183 15.05 18.66 11.61
N ASN A 184 16.35 18.72 11.92
CA ASN A 184 17.17 17.53 11.94
C ASN A 184 16.46 16.60 12.91
N PRO A 185 16.01 15.41 12.47
CA PRO A 185 15.34 14.51 13.37
C PRO A 185 16.34 14.15 14.46
N THR A 186 15.92 14.34 15.69
CA THR A 186 16.63 13.83 16.85
C THR A 186 16.78 12.32 16.71
N PRO A 187 17.90 11.72 17.18
CA PRO A 187 17.94 10.28 17.44
C PRO A 187 16.74 9.89 18.31
N PRO A 188 16.28 8.61 18.26
CA PRO A 188 15.15 8.17 19.07
C PRO A 188 15.33 8.67 20.51
N PRO A 189 14.28 9.25 21.12
CA PRO A 189 14.41 9.84 22.44
C PRO A 189 14.99 8.81 23.40
N PRO A 190 15.99 9.16 24.22
CA PRO A 190 16.47 8.25 25.24
C PRO A 190 15.29 7.87 26.13
N ASN A 191 15.23 6.61 26.55
CA ASN A 191 14.20 6.11 27.47
C ASN A 191 14.23 6.94 28.77
N SER A 192 13.49 8.05 28.81
CA SER A 192 13.43 8.90 29.98
C SER A 192 12.66 8.14 31.06
N LEU A 193 13.14 8.22 32.30
CA LEU A 193 12.55 7.49 33.43
C LEU A 193 11.08 7.89 33.71
N GLY A 194 10.52 8.88 33.00
CA GLY A 194 9.11 9.29 33.07
C GLY A 194 8.27 9.15 31.78
N SER A 195 8.84 8.83 30.61
CA SER A 195 8.05 8.66 29.37
C SER A 195 7.18 7.39 29.42
N PRO A 196 5.91 7.42 28.97
CA PRO A 196 5.11 6.22 28.74
C PRO A 196 5.50 5.49 27.45
N ILE A 197 6.28 6.14 26.57
CA ILE A 197 6.77 5.62 25.31
C ILE A 197 8.23 5.13 25.45
N ARG A 198 8.54 3.97 24.87
CA ARG A 198 9.90 3.44 24.74
C ARG A 198 10.28 3.26 23.28
N ALA A 199 11.53 3.55 22.94
CA ALA A 199 12.10 3.09 21.68
C ALA A 199 12.37 1.59 21.78
N ALA A 200 11.91 0.81 20.80
CA ALA A 200 12.02 -0.64 20.79
C ALA A 200 13.02 -1.15 19.74
N LEU A 201 12.98 -0.60 18.52
CA LEU A 201 13.94 -0.88 17.44
C LEU A 201 14.31 0.42 16.73
N ASP A 202 15.60 0.65 16.50
CA ASP A 202 16.14 1.77 15.73
C ASP A 202 16.38 1.45 14.24
N ASP A 203 15.99 0.25 13.81
CA ASP A 203 15.91 -0.16 12.41
C ASP A 203 14.68 0.44 11.69
N ASN A 204 14.72 0.46 10.35
CA ASN A 204 13.52 0.81 9.57
C ASN A 204 12.51 -0.34 9.66
N PHE A 205 11.59 -0.24 10.62
CA PHE A 205 10.59 -1.24 10.98
C PHE A 205 9.19 -0.59 10.90
N PRO A 206 8.67 -0.36 9.69
CA PRO A 206 7.44 0.38 9.51
C PRO A 206 6.21 -0.50 9.59
N ASP A 207 5.11 0.13 9.98
CA ASP A 207 3.78 -0.47 10.05
C ASP A 207 3.76 -1.75 10.91
N PRO A 208 4.19 -1.66 12.20
CA PRO A 208 4.32 -2.83 13.03
C PRO A 208 2.95 -3.39 13.45
N ASP A 209 2.70 -4.65 13.12
CA ASP A 209 1.67 -5.47 13.74
C ASP A 209 2.29 -6.33 14.85
N VAL A 210 1.52 -6.69 15.89
CA VAL A 210 2.03 -7.49 17.01
C VAL A 210 1.06 -8.59 17.42
N THR A 211 1.60 -9.79 17.61
CA THR A 211 0.89 -10.95 18.16
C THR A 211 1.65 -11.50 19.36
N PHE A 212 0.93 -11.85 20.43
CA PHE A 212 1.47 -12.57 21.58
C PHE A 212 1.09 -14.04 21.51
N HIS A 213 2.09 -14.93 21.60
CA HIS A 213 1.90 -16.37 21.52
C HIS A 213 2.93 -17.11 22.37
N ASN A 214 2.47 -18.01 23.24
CA ASN A 214 3.32 -18.86 24.10
C ASN A 214 4.45 -18.11 24.82
N GLY A 215 4.14 -16.95 25.42
CA GLY A 215 5.11 -16.17 26.20
C GLY A 215 6.04 -15.28 25.37
N THR A 216 5.83 -15.20 24.04
CA THR A 216 6.65 -14.39 23.13
C THR A 216 5.76 -13.43 22.34
N TYR A 217 6.17 -12.17 22.28
CA TYR A 217 5.68 -11.18 21.33
C TYR A 217 6.40 -11.36 20.00
N TYR A 218 5.63 -11.35 18.92
CA TYR A 218 6.10 -11.36 17.54
C TYR A 218 5.58 -10.08 16.89
N ALA A 219 6.50 -9.20 16.50
CA ALA A 219 6.18 -8.02 15.71
C ALA A 219 6.52 -8.27 14.25
N PHE A 220 5.62 -7.88 13.34
CA PHE A 220 5.77 -8.00 11.90
C PHE A 220 5.74 -6.62 11.28
N ALA A 221 6.54 -6.37 10.25
CA ALA A 221 6.59 -5.05 9.61
C ALA A 221 6.73 -5.13 8.10
N THR A 222 6.35 -4.02 7.46
CA THR A 222 6.65 -3.68 6.08
C THR A 222 8.13 -3.94 5.76
N ASN A 223 8.42 -4.32 4.51
CA ASN A 223 9.79 -4.46 4.00
C ASN A 223 10.70 -3.26 4.38
N ASN A 224 11.94 -3.55 4.83
CA ASN A 224 12.89 -2.54 5.33
C ASN A 224 13.33 -1.50 4.28
N ALA A 225 13.02 -1.71 2.99
CA ALA A 225 13.28 -0.75 1.93
C ALA A 225 12.28 0.42 1.89
N ALA A 226 11.09 0.27 2.49
CA ALA A 226 9.97 1.18 2.29
C ALA A 226 10.04 2.45 3.14
N GLY A 227 9.60 3.58 2.57
CA GLY A 227 9.29 4.81 3.32
C GLY A 227 10.48 5.61 3.87
N ILE A 228 11.72 5.29 3.45
CA ILE A 228 12.94 6.03 3.81
C ILE A 228 12.99 7.36 3.06
N ILE A 229 13.13 8.47 3.79
CA ILE A 229 13.24 9.82 3.24
C ILE A 229 14.68 10.31 3.32
N GLN A 230 15.14 11.09 2.33
CA GLN A 230 16.51 11.64 2.30
C GLN A 230 17.56 10.52 2.40
N ARG A 231 17.35 9.43 1.64
CA ARG A 231 18.30 8.32 1.57
C ARG A 231 19.62 8.81 0.96
N PRO A 232 20.78 8.48 1.54
CA PRO A 232 22.07 8.76 0.93
C PRO A 232 22.31 7.98 -0.38
N ASP A 233 23.00 8.60 -1.32
CA ASP A 233 23.30 8.02 -2.65
C ASP A 233 24.28 6.83 -2.61
N ASN A 234 24.95 6.60 -1.47
CA ASN A 234 25.95 5.53 -1.29
C ASN A 234 25.37 4.22 -0.74
N THR A 235 24.04 4.12 -0.63
CA THR A 235 23.37 2.93 -0.09
C THR A 235 23.31 1.82 -1.14
N THR A 236 23.76 0.61 -0.80
CA THR A 236 23.67 -0.53 -1.72
C THR A 236 22.28 -1.17 -1.64
N GLY A 237 21.80 -1.71 -2.77
CA GLY A 237 20.51 -2.42 -2.80
C GLY A 237 20.50 -3.71 -1.94
N TYR A 238 21.65 -4.25 -1.56
CA TYR A 238 21.76 -5.48 -0.78
C TYR A 238 21.39 -5.30 0.71
N ASP A 239 21.43 -4.06 1.22
CA ASP A 239 21.04 -3.75 2.60
C ASP A 239 19.51 -3.66 2.78
N TYR A 240 18.75 -3.59 1.66
CA TYR A 240 17.30 -3.38 1.67
C TYR A 240 16.56 -4.46 0.89
N GLY A 241 15.31 -4.71 1.30
CA GLY A 241 14.45 -5.71 0.70
C GLY A 241 15.01 -7.11 0.76
N SER A 242 15.76 -7.45 1.80
CA SER A 242 16.25 -8.81 2.03
C SER A 242 15.13 -9.77 2.42
N SER A 243 14.06 -9.26 3.05
CA SER A 243 12.82 -9.98 3.35
C SER A 243 11.62 -9.29 2.69
N ASN A 244 10.59 -10.05 2.32
CA ASN A 244 9.27 -9.47 1.99
C ASN A 244 8.64 -8.89 3.26
N VAL A 245 8.67 -9.64 4.37
CA VAL A 245 8.15 -9.21 5.67
C VAL A 245 9.27 -9.28 6.72
N GLN A 246 9.39 -8.24 7.54
CA GLN A 246 10.31 -8.24 8.67
C GLN A 246 9.65 -8.89 9.90
N ILE A 247 10.45 -9.51 10.77
CA ILE A 247 9.98 -10.04 12.05
C ILE A 247 10.94 -9.70 13.18
N ALA A 248 10.40 -9.26 14.31
CA ALA A 248 11.12 -9.07 15.55
C ALA A 248 10.41 -9.79 16.70
N THR A 249 11.16 -10.19 17.73
CA THR A 249 10.61 -10.89 18.89
C THR A 249 11.01 -10.27 20.21
N SER A 250 10.17 -10.48 21.23
CA SER A 250 10.44 -10.07 22.61
C SER A 250 9.73 -11.01 23.58
N THR A 251 10.34 -11.35 24.71
CA THR A 251 9.68 -12.13 25.78
C THR A 251 9.18 -11.28 26.94
N ASP A 252 9.60 -10.01 27.01
CA ASP A 252 9.31 -9.08 28.10
C ASP A 252 8.62 -7.80 27.63
N PHE A 253 8.40 -7.63 26.32
CA PHE A 253 7.91 -6.42 25.65
C PHE A 253 8.83 -5.20 25.76
N LEU A 254 10.02 -5.36 26.37
CA LEU A 254 11.01 -4.33 26.62
C LEU A 254 12.22 -4.48 25.70
N THR A 255 12.75 -5.69 25.63
CA THR A 255 13.93 -6.04 24.84
C THR A 255 13.47 -6.72 23.56
N TRP A 256 13.80 -6.12 22.42
CA TRP A 256 13.38 -6.59 21.10
C TRP A 256 14.56 -7.05 20.26
N HIS A 257 14.37 -8.14 19.54
CA HIS A 257 15.36 -8.73 18.65
C HIS A 257 14.82 -8.78 17.24
N LEU A 258 15.33 -7.92 16.34
CA LEU A 258 15.06 -8.02 14.91
C LEU A 258 15.76 -9.26 14.33
N LEU A 259 15.00 -10.12 13.65
CA LEU A 259 15.56 -11.32 13.02
C LEU A 259 16.04 -11.00 11.59
N ASN A 260 17.05 -11.75 11.14
CA ASN A 260 17.59 -11.60 9.80
C ASN A 260 16.69 -12.25 8.72
N SER A 261 17.05 -12.06 7.45
CA SER A 261 16.23 -12.51 6.32
C SER A 261 16.06 -14.02 6.16
N THR A 262 16.81 -14.85 6.89
CA THR A 262 16.53 -16.30 6.92
C THR A 262 15.26 -16.63 7.70
N HIS A 263 14.71 -15.65 8.41
CA HIS A 263 13.44 -15.71 9.15
C HIS A 263 12.34 -14.89 8.48
N ASP A 264 12.46 -14.55 7.19
CA ASP A 264 11.38 -13.90 6.43
C ASP A 264 10.09 -14.74 6.59
N PRO A 265 9.04 -14.21 7.24
CA PRO A 265 7.81 -14.97 7.43
C PRO A 265 7.12 -15.27 6.10
N LEU A 266 7.30 -14.43 5.09
CA LEU A 266 6.64 -14.55 3.79
C LEU A 266 7.70 -14.65 2.67
N PRO A 267 8.52 -15.70 2.62
CA PRO A 267 9.65 -15.77 1.69
C PRO A 267 9.21 -15.78 0.22
N ASP A 268 8.02 -16.32 -0.02
CA ASP A 268 7.31 -16.39 -1.29
C ASP A 268 6.04 -15.53 -1.20
N VAL A 269 5.63 -14.93 -2.32
CA VAL A 269 4.41 -14.13 -2.44
C VAL A 269 3.50 -14.72 -3.50
N GLY A 270 2.19 -14.44 -3.44
CA GLY A 270 1.22 -14.97 -4.41
C GLY A 270 1.52 -14.54 -5.85
N ASP A 271 1.13 -15.37 -6.82
CA ASP A 271 1.44 -15.17 -8.25
C ASP A 271 0.93 -13.84 -8.84
N TRP A 272 -0.08 -13.25 -8.18
CA TRP A 272 -0.65 -11.96 -8.53
C TRP A 272 0.26 -10.77 -8.18
N VAL A 273 1.31 -10.98 -7.37
CA VAL A 273 2.24 -9.93 -6.93
C VAL A 273 3.30 -9.66 -8.01
N ILE A 274 3.73 -8.39 -8.11
CA ILE A 274 4.93 -8.01 -8.86
C ILE A 274 6.17 -8.44 -8.04
N PRO A 275 6.98 -9.40 -8.53
CA PRO A 275 8.20 -9.80 -7.82
C PRO A 275 9.27 -8.70 -7.93
N GLY A 276 10.08 -8.50 -6.87
CA GLY A 276 11.32 -7.70 -6.90
C GLY A 276 11.14 -6.27 -7.41
N MET A 277 10.80 -5.34 -6.51
CA MET A 277 9.96 -4.23 -6.95
C MET A 277 10.61 -2.96 -7.48
N THR A 278 11.91 -2.91 -7.77
CA THR A 278 12.44 -1.70 -8.43
C THR A 278 13.50 -2.02 -9.47
N GLU A 279 13.19 -1.75 -10.73
CA GLU A 279 14.19 -1.60 -11.79
C GLU A 279 14.98 -0.28 -11.64
N ILE A 280 14.41 0.68 -10.90
CA ILE A 280 14.99 1.99 -10.60
C ILE A 280 15.80 1.93 -9.29
N PRO A 281 17.00 2.52 -9.22
CA PRO A 281 17.81 2.49 -8.00
C PRO A 281 17.12 3.08 -6.76
N PRO A 282 17.30 2.47 -5.57
CA PRO A 282 17.98 1.19 -5.35
C PRO A 282 17.08 0.02 -5.74
N LYS A 283 17.66 -1.01 -6.35
CA LYS A 283 16.94 -2.23 -6.73
C LYS A 283 16.56 -3.02 -5.47
N ILE A 284 15.27 -3.20 -5.22
CA ILE A 284 14.72 -3.97 -4.11
C ILE A 284 14.52 -5.41 -4.61
N PRO A 285 15.26 -6.39 -4.09
CA PRO A 285 15.26 -7.75 -4.64
C PRO A 285 13.97 -8.53 -4.31
N LYS A 286 13.28 -8.17 -3.23
CA LYS A 286 12.00 -8.77 -2.81
C LYS A 286 10.80 -7.93 -3.23
N ALA A 287 9.60 -8.51 -3.11
CA ALA A 287 8.38 -7.76 -3.31
C ALA A 287 8.28 -6.66 -2.24
N ASN A 288 7.86 -5.48 -2.66
CA ASN A 288 7.59 -4.34 -1.79
C ASN A 288 6.26 -4.59 -1.04
N VAL A 289 6.30 -5.55 -0.12
CA VAL A 289 5.17 -5.94 0.74
C VAL A 289 5.04 -4.95 1.88
N TRP A 290 3.81 -4.49 2.12
CA TRP A 290 3.47 -3.47 3.11
C TRP A 290 2.46 -3.98 4.15
N ALA A 291 2.60 -3.45 5.37
CA ALA A 291 1.67 -3.53 6.50
C ALA A 291 1.08 -4.93 6.69
N PRO A 292 1.91 -5.93 7.03
CA PRO A 292 1.42 -7.27 7.31
C PRO A 292 0.61 -7.27 8.62
N ALA A 293 -0.47 -8.05 8.66
CA ALA A 293 -1.22 -8.33 9.88
C ALA A 293 -1.40 -9.83 10.09
N VAL A 294 -1.19 -10.31 11.32
CA VAL A 294 -1.19 -11.72 11.65
C VAL A 294 -2.29 -12.05 12.65
N ILE A 295 -3.03 -13.13 12.39
CA ILE A 295 -4.03 -13.64 13.33
C ILE A 295 -4.02 -15.16 13.40
N GLN A 296 -4.27 -15.71 14.58
CA GLN A 296 -4.45 -17.15 14.72
C GLN A 296 -5.84 -17.56 14.23
N ARG A 297 -5.87 -18.50 13.29
CA ARG A 297 -7.09 -19.16 12.83
C ARG A 297 -7.55 -20.19 13.87
N PRO A 298 -8.79 -20.06 14.40
CA PRO A 298 -9.27 -20.95 15.47
C PRO A 298 -9.46 -22.41 15.04
N SER A 299 -9.74 -22.68 13.75
CA SER A 299 -10.14 -24.01 13.29
C SER A 299 -9.01 -25.05 13.36
N ASP A 300 -7.76 -24.62 13.24
CA ASP A 300 -6.60 -25.52 13.16
C ASP A 300 -5.33 -24.97 13.83
N ASN A 301 -5.45 -23.87 14.58
CA ASN A 301 -4.36 -23.18 15.28
C ASN A 301 -3.22 -22.68 14.38
N LYS A 302 -3.38 -22.71 13.05
CA LYS A 302 -2.48 -22.04 12.11
C LYS A 302 -2.68 -20.53 12.20
N PHE A 303 -1.75 -19.78 11.64
CA PHE A 303 -1.80 -18.34 11.54
C PHE A 303 -2.08 -17.93 10.10
N ILE A 304 -2.79 -16.82 9.94
CA ILE A 304 -3.04 -16.17 8.67
C ILE A 304 -2.29 -14.85 8.71
N MET A 305 -1.47 -14.60 7.69
CA MET A 305 -0.89 -13.30 7.41
C MET A 305 -1.67 -12.65 6.28
N TYR A 306 -2.21 -11.47 6.51
CA TYR A 306 -2.70 -10.59 5.46
C TYR A 306 -1.62 -9.58 5.14
N TYR A 307 -1.49 -9.21 3.86
CA TYR A 307 -0.44 -8.30 3.44
C TYR A 307 -0.86 -7.52 2.20
N SER A 308 -0.28 -6.34 2.01
CA SER A 308 -0.47 -5.52 0.83
C SER A 308 0.72 -5.67 -0.11
N ALA A 309 0.48 -5.80 -1.42
CA ALA A 309 1.55 -5.78 -2.42
C ALA A 309 1.04 -5.24 -3.76
N ASN A 310 1.93 -4.70 -4.59
CA ASN A 310 1.54 -4.22 -5.91
C ASN A 310 1.06 -5.38 -6.79
N LYS A 311 -0.10 -5.18 -7.41
CA LYS A 311 -0.73 -6.17 -8.26
C LYS A 311 -0.11 -6.16 -9.66
N ARG A 312 0.27 -7.34 -10.15
CA ARG A 312 0.68 -7.59 -11.53
C ARG A 312 -0.46 -7.22 -12.48
N ASN A 313 -0.12 -6.51 -13.55
CA ASN A 313 -1.09 -5.97 -14.52
C ASN A 313 -2.21 -5.15 -13.86
N GLY A 314 -1.95 -4.55 -12.68
CA GLY A 314 -2.77 -3.46 -12.18
C GLY A 314 -2.52 -2.26 -13.09
N THR A 315 -3.50 -1.87 -13.87
CA THR A 315 -3.37 -0.72 -14.77
C THR A 315 -3.07 0.53 -13.97
N GLU A 316 -2.01 1.24 -14.33
CA GLU A 316 -1.80 2.61 -13.87
C GLU A 316 -2.98 3.44 -14.37
N ALA A 317 -3.71 4.09 -13.46
CA ALA A 317 -4.71 5.05 -13.90
C ALA A 317 -3.99 6.12 -14.75
N GLU A 318 -4.29 6.14 -16.05
CA GLU A 318 -3.77 7.11 -17.03
C GLU A 318 -2.22 7.23 -17.13
N GLY A 319 -1.46 6.24 -16.65
CA GLY A 319 0.02 6.27 -16.66
C GLY A 319 0.65 7.34 -15.75
N ARG A 320 -0.11 7.86 -14.78
CA ARG A 320 0.34 8.91 -13.84
C ARG A 320 0.56 8.41 -12.41
N HIS A 321 0.05 7.23 -12.09
CA HIS A 321 -0.05 6.70 -10.73
C HIS A 321 0.75 5.40 -10.62
N PRO A 322 1.41 5.15 -9.47
CA PRO A 322 2.15 3.91 -9.30
C PRO A 322 1.19 2.70 -9.36
N PRO A 323 1.70 1.50 -9.66
CA PRO A 323 0.90 0.29 -9.70
C PRO A 323 0.09 0.15 -8.40
N PRO A 324 -1.22 -0.13 -8.44
CA PRO A 324 -2.03 -0.22 -7.23
C PRO A 324 -1.64 -1.43 -6.39
N HIS A 325 -1.72 -1.26 -5.08
CA HIS A 325 -1.64 -2.37 -4.13
C HIS A 325 -2.98 -3.08 -4.02
N CYS A 326 -2.92 -4.38 -3.77
CA CYS A 326 -4.06 -5.17 -3.35
C CYS A 326 -3.67 -6.02 -2.14
N ILE A 327 -4.69 -6.48 -1.41
CA ILE A 327 -4.51 -7.29 -0.21
C ILE A 327 -4.58 -8.75 -0.60
N GLY A 328 -3.63 -9.55 -0.13
CA GLY A 328 -3.69 -11.01 -0.17
C GLY A 328 -3.56 -11.63 1.21
N SER A 329 -3.60 -12.95 1.22
CA SER A 329 -3.51 -13.77 2.43
C SER A 329 -2.51 -14.90 2.24
N ALA A 330 -1.86 -15.31 3.32
CA ALA A 330 -0.96 -16.43 3.39
C ALA A 330 -1.21 -17.23 4.68
N ILE A 331 -1.05 -18.54 4.63
CA ILE A 331 -1.34 -19.43 5.77
C ILE A 331 -0.02 -20.03 6.28
N SER A 332 0.21 -20.01 7.59
CA SER A 332 1.42 -20.56 8.18
C SER A 332 1.51 -22.08 7.96
N ARG A 333 2.73 -22.55 7.70
CA ARG A 333 3.02 -24.00 7.60
C ARG A 333 2.82 -24.69 8.94
N THR A 334 3.09 -24.00 10.04
CA THR A 334 3.09 -24.51 11.41
C THR A 334 2.08 -23.78 12.29
N ALA A 335 1.93 -24.19 13.55
CA ALA A 335 1.18 -23.45 14.56
C ALA A 335 2.01 -22.33 15.23
N SER A 336 3.08 -21.85 14.59
CA SER A 336 3.88 -20.72 15.06
C SER A 336 3.54 -19.45 14.27
N PRO A 337 3.35 -18.30 14.93
CA PRO A 337 3.15 -17.03 14.24
C PRO A 337 4.38 -16.60 13.43
N ALA A 338 5.58 -17.12 13.72
CA ALA A 338 6.79 -16.79 12.98
C ALA A 338 6.78 -17.29 11.53
N GLY A 339 5.84 -18.16 11.15
CA GLY A 339 5.78 -18.75 9.81
C GLY A 339 6.77 -19.91 9.60
N PRO A 340 7.30 -20.10 8.38
CA PRO A 340 6.97 -19.34 7.16
C PRO A 340 5.51 -19.58 6.73
N TYR A 341 5.01 -18.66 5.91
CA TYR A 341 3.65 -18.65 5.38
C TYR A 341 3.64 -19.04 3.90
N ASP A 342 2.65 -19.84 3.50
CA ASP A 342 2.37 -20.18 2.11
C ASP A 342 1.31 -19.20 1.56
N PRO A 343 1.65 -18.36 0.56
CA PRO A 343 0.73 -17.37 0.02
C PRO A 343 -0.38 -18.01 -0.83
N LEU A 344 -1.55 -17.37 -0.83
CA LEU A 344 -2.61 -17.66 -1.77
C LEU A 344 -2.44 -16.86 -3.06
N ASN A 345 -2.95 -17.43 -4.16
CA ASN A 345 -2.82 -16.86 -5.50
C ASN A 345 -3.96 -15.92 -5.91
N ASN A 346 -4.94 -15.70 -5.03
CA ASN A 346 -5.99 -14.71 -5.19
C ASN A 346 -5.80 -13.53 -4.23
N THR A 347 -6.35 -12.38 -4.63
CA THR A 347 -6.45 -11.20 -3.75
C THR A 347 -7.71 -11.29 -2.90
N LEU A 348 -7.61 -10.85 -1.65
CA LEU A 348 -8.73 -10.66 -0.71
C LEU A 348 -9.56 -9.41 -1.07
N ALA A 349 -8.87 -8.28 -1.28
CA ALA A 349 -9.46 -6.98 -1.60
C ALA A 349 -8.60 -6.24 -2.62
N CYS A 350 -9.23 -5.76 -3.70
CA CYS A 350 -8.51 -5.16 -4.83
C CYS A 350 -9.40 -4.18 -5.65
N PRO A 351 -9.92 -3.09 -5.05
CA PRO A 351 -10.77 -2.12 -5.74
C PRO A 351 -9.92 -1.19 -6.62
N LEU A 352 -9.51 -1.69 -7.79
CA LEU A 352 -8.59 -0.99 -8.71
C LEU A 352 -9.12 0.36 -9.20
N ASP A 353 -10.44 0.46 -9.41
CA ASP A 353 -11.14 1.68 -9.79
C ASP A 353 -11.13 2.76 -8.69
N GLN A 354 -10.82 2.37 -7.45
CA GLN A 354 -10.69 3.25 -6.29
C GLN A 354 -9.23 3.37 -5.81
N GLY A 355 -8.26 2.94 -6.62
CA GLY A 355 -6.82 3.08 -6.34
C GLY A 355 -6.15 1.86 -5.71
N GLY A 356 -6.92 0.82 -5.37
CA GLY A 356 -6.42 -0.40 -4.72
C GLY A 356 -6.75 -0.45 -3.23
N ALA A 357 -6.13 -1.39 -2.52
CA ALA A 357 -6.31 -1.55 -1.08
C ALA A 357 -4.98 -1.86 -0.39
N ILE A 358 -4.81 -1.29 0.81
CA ILE A 358 -3.64 -1.47 1.66
C ILE A 358 -4.04 -1.63 3.14
N ASP A 359 -3.03 -1.85 3.98
CA ASP A 359 -3.10 -1.86 5.44
C ASP A 359 -4.19 -2.79 6.00
N PRO A 360 -4.15 -4.09 5.67
CA PRO A 360 -5.03 -5.05 6.32
C PRO A 360 -4.75 -5.09 7.82
N ALA A 361 -5.81 -5.21 8.61
CA ALA A 361 -5.74 -5.45 10.04
C ALA A 361 -6.76 -6.52 10.41
N ALA A 362 -6.26 -7.63 10.94
CA ALA A 362 -7.07 -8.77 11.29
C ALA A 362 -7.69 -8.59 12.68
N PHE A 363 -8.94 -9.00 12.83
CA PHE A 363 -9.67 -8.92 14.09
C PHE A 363 -10.50 -10.18 14.31
N LYS A 364 -10.51 -10.68 15.55
CA LYS A 364 -11.40 -11.76 15.98
C LYS A 364 -12.39 -11.19 16.97
N ASP A 365 -13.67 -11.24 16.61
CA ASP A 365 -14.75 -10.77 17.47
C ASP A 365 -15.06 -11.76 18.59
N LYS A 366 -15.87 -11.34 19.57
CA LYS A 366 -16.25 -12.12 20.76
C LYS A 366 -16.96 -13.44 20.44
N ASP A 367 -17.59 -13.55 19.27
CA ASP A 367 -18.25 -14.76 18.77
C ASP A 367 -17.31 -15.65 17.92
N SER A 368 -16.01 -15.33 17.89
CA SER A 368 -14.99 -15.96 17.06
C SER A 368 -15.10 -15.68 15.56
N THR A 369 -16.01 -14.79 15.12
CA THR A 369 -16.03 -14.31 13.74
C THR A 369 -14.73 -13.57 13.44
N LEU A 370 -14.13 -13.91 12.30
CA LEU A 370 -12.95 -13.22 11.79
C LEU A 370 -13.38 -12.05 10.89
N TYR A 371 -12.70 -10.93 11.04
CA TYR A 371 -12.83 -9.75 10.21
C TYR A 371 -11.45 -9.27 9.75
N VAL A 372 -11.42 -8.63 8.60
CA VAL A 372 -10.26 -7.87 8.12
C VAL A 372 -10.71 -6.44 7.86
N ALA A 373 -10.21 -5.51 8.67
CA ALA A 373 -10.28 -4.10 8.34
C ALA A 373 -9.19 -3.75 7.34
N TYR A 374 -9.44 -2.81 6.43
CA TYR A 374 -8.43 -2.34 5.48
C TYR A 374 -8.74 -0.97 4.94
N LYS A 375 -7.75 -0.30 4.37
CA LYS A 375 -7.91 0.97 3.66
C LYS A 375 -8.11 0.74 2.16
N VAL A 376 -9.07 1.46 1.56
CA VAL A 376 -9.05 1.73 0.11
C VAL A 376 -8.04 2.83 -0.17
N ASP A 377 -7.05 2.54 -1.02
CA ASP A 377 -5.89 3.40 -1.28
C ASP A 377 -6.20 4.50 -2.32
N GLY A 378 -7.28 5.26 -2.10
CA GLY A 378 -7.73 6.28 -3.05
C GLY A 378 -6.72 7.40 -3.30
N ASN A 379 -5.81 7.64 -2.35
CA ASN A 379 -4.68 8.54 -2.57
C ASN A 379 -3.71 8.07 -3.66
N ASN A 380 -3.72 6.79 -4.04
CA ASN A 380 -2.95 6.27 -5.16
C ASN A 380 -3.40 6.90 -6.50
N ILE A 381 -4.69 7.19 -6.65
CA ILE A 381 -5.29 7.87 -7.81
C ILE A 381 -5.64 9.35 -7.52
N GLY A 382 -5.06 9.91 -6.46
CA GLY A 382 -5.27 11.31 -6.08
C GLY A 382 -4.57 12.28 -7.03
N HIS A 383 -4.91 13.57 -6.95
CA HIS A 383 -4.39 14.59 -7.90
C HIS A 383 -2.98 15.08 -7.55
N GLY A 384 -2.25 14.34 -6.72
CA GLY A 384 -0.87 14.60 -6.31
C GLY A 384 -0.73 15.43 -5.03
N GLY A 385 0.51 15.82 -4.75
CA GLY A 385 0.89 16.49 -3.50
C GLY A 385 1.41 15.51 -2.45
N LEU A 386 1.35 15.88 -1.17
CA LEU A 386 1.83 15.01 -0.09
C LEU A 386 0.97 13.75 0.00
N CYS A 387 1.64 12.59 0.06
CA CYS A 387 1.00 11.28 0.03
C CYS A 387 -0.06 11.14 -1.10
N GLY A 388 0.14 11.80 -2.24
CA GLY A 388 -0.71 11.66 -3.43
C GLY A 388 -2.06 12.38 -3.39
N ASN A 389 -2.44 13.00 -2.26
CA ASN A 389 -3.82 13.44 -2.06
C ASN A 389 -3.95 14.77 -1.29
N THR A 390 -3.11 15.77 -1.58
CA THR A 390 -3.30 17.14 -1.06
C THR A 390 -3.69 18.17 -2.11
N LYS A 391 -3.72 17.80 -3.39
CA LYS A 391 -4.24 18.66 -4.47
C LYS A 391 -5.70 18.33 -4.71
N ALA A 392 -6.57 19.36 -4.66
CA ALA A 392 -8.00 19.20 -4.85
C ALA A 392 -8.36 18.81 -6.31
N PRO A 393 -9.47 18.07 -6.53
CA PRO A 393 -10.33 17.48 -5.50
C PRO A 393 -9.65 16.30 -4.79
N LEU A 394 -9.76 16.20 -3.47
CA LEU A 394 -9.18 15.08 -2.74
C LEU A 394 -10.02 13.82 -2.98
N VAL A 395 -9.37 12.67 -3.14
CA VAL A 395 -10.02 11.36 -3.31
C VAL A 395 -10.32 10.72 -1.94
N PRO A 396 -11.47 10.03 -1.76
CA PRO A 396 -11.77 9.25 -0.55
C PRO A 396 -10.69 8.22 -0.20
N THR A 397 -10.53 7.92 1.09
CA THR A 397 -9.64 6.85 1.58
C THR A 397 -10.36 6.09 2.70
N PRO A 398 -11.48 5.40 2.40
CA PRO A 398 -12.29 4.76 3.42
C PRO A 398 -11.59 3.56 4.08
N ILE A 399 -11.84 3.39 5.37
CA ILE A 399 -11.59 2.15 6.11
C ILE A 399 -12.81 1.26 5.94
N MET A 400 -12.57 0.09 5.38
CA MET A 400 -13.54 -0.97 5.11
C MET A 400 -13.39 -2.10 6.13
N LEU A 401 -14.46 -2.85 6.35
CA LEU A 401 -14.48 -4.07 7.15
C LEU A 401 -15.06 -5.21 6.33
N GLN A 402 -14.24 -6.24 6.09
CA GLN A 402 -14.65 -7.48 5.45
C GLN A 402 -14.87 -8.56 6.50
N ARG A 403 -16.09 -9.12 6.54
CA ARG A 403 -16.35 -10.34 7.31
C ARG A 403 -15.76 -11.54 6.57
N MET A 404 -15.16 -12.46 7.31
CA MET A 404 -14.50 -13.65 6.76
C MET A 404 -15.30 -14.91 7.05
N ALA A 405 -15.21 -15.89 6.15
CA ALA A 405 -15.61 -17.25 6.42
C ALA A 405 -14.71 -17.88 7.50
N PRO A 406 -15.08 -19.04 8.10
CA PRO A 406 -14.29 -19.67 9.15
C PRO A 406 -12.85 -20.05 8.76
N ASP A 407 -12.56 -20.19 7.46
CA ASP A 407 -11.21 -20.44 6.95
C ASP A 407 -10.27 -19.23 7.06
N GLY A 408 -10.83 -18.04 7.34
CA GLY A 408 -10.16 -16.76 7.48
C GLY A 408 -9.54 -16.23 6.19
N VAL A 409 -9.82 -16.82 5.02
CA VAL A 409 -9.23 -16.39 3.74
C VAL A 409 -10.27 -16.21 2.64
N THR A 410 -11.50 -16.67 2.88
CA THR A 410 -12.64 -16.45 2.00
C THR A 410 -13.51 -15.33 2.53
N ASN A 411 -13.87 -14.36 1.69
CA ASN A 411 -14.79 -13.29 2.03
C ASN A 411 -16.20 -13.85 2.27
N ASP A 412 -16.86 -13.39 3.33
CA ASP A 412 -18.26 -13.71 3.64
C ASP A 412 -19.12 -12.45 3.54
N GLY A 413 -19.74 -12.26 2.38
CA GLY A 413 -20.53 -11.08 2.06
C GLY A 413 -19.70 -9.87 1.59
N ALA A 414 -20.39 -8.75 1.37
CA ALA A 414 -19.77 -7.50 0.92
C ALA A 414 -19.10 -6.76 2.10
N PRO A 415 -17.99 -6.03 1.86
CA PRO A 415 -17.37 -5.21 2.89
C PRO A 415 -18.26 -4.01 3.23
N ILE A 416 -18.21 -3.57 4.48
CA ILE A 416 -18.89 -2.35 4.95
C ILE A 416 -17.88 -1.23 5.19
N GLN A 417 -18.27 0.02 4.95
CA GLN A 417 -17.44 1.18 5.26
C GLN A 417 -17.61 1.56 6.73
N LEU A 418 -16.51 1.64 7.49
CA LEU A 418 -16.52 2.04 8.90
C LEU A 418 -16.30 3.55 9.06
N LEU A 419 -15.35 4.10 8.30
CA LEU A 419 -14.93 5.50 8.39
C LEU A 419 -14.38 5.93 7.02
N ASP A 420 -14.47 7.21 6.70
CA ASP A 420 -13.69 7.83 5.61
C ASP A 420 -13.04 9.10 6.15
N ARG A 421 -12.00 9.58 5.47
CA ARG A 421 -11.32 10.83 5.81
C ARG A 421 -12.34 11.99 5.81
N ILE A 422 -12.15 12.91 6.74
CA ILE A 422 -12.79 14.22 6.77
C ILE A 422 -11.73 15.31 6.54
N ALA A 423 -12.16 16.56 6.41
CA ALA A 423 -11.23 17.67 6.15
C ALA A 423 -10.11 17.79 7.20
N ALA A 424 -10.39 17.46 8.47
CA ALA A 424 -9.42 17.52 9.56
C ALA A 424 -8.30 16.46 9.45
N ASP A 425 -8.54 15.34 8.76
CA ASP A 425 -7.55 14.26 8.58
C ASP A 425 -6.46 14.63 7.54
N GLY A 426 -6.68 15.71 6.79
CA GLY A 426 -5.81 16.11 5.68
C GLY A 426 -5.92 15.14 4.49
N PRO A 427 -4.80 14.62 3.96
CA PRO A 427 -4.81 13.86 2.71
C PRO A 427 -5.48 12.49 2.80
N LEU A 428 -5.47 11.83 3.96
CA LEU A 428 -5.95 10.45 4.09
C LEU A 428 -6.18 10.03 5.54
N ILE A 429 -6.92 8.94 5.71
CA ILE A 429 -6.84 8.07 6.89
C ILE A 429 -6.36 6.68 6.45
N GLU A 430 -5.63 5.97 7.31
CA GLU A 430 -5.01 4.66 7.01
C GLU A 430 -4.66 3.83 8.24
N ALA A 431 -4.01 2.68 8.03
CA ALA A 431 -3.53 1.78 9.09
C ALA A 431 -4.56 1.50 10.19
N PRO A 432 -5.71 0.88 9.86
CA PRO A 432 -6.71 0.54 10.87
C PRO A 432 -6.15 -0.47 11.87
N ALA A 433 -6.58 -0.40 13.13
CA ALA A 433 -6.45 -1.51 14.08
C ALA A 433 -7.71 -1.60 14.95
N LEU A 434 -8.30 -2.79 15.03
CA LEU A 434 -9.52 -3.04 15.79
C LEU A 434 -9.21 -3.72 17.11
N VAL A 435 -9.79 -3.19 18.19
CA VAL A 435 -9.65 -3.73 19.54
C VAL A 435 -11.00 -3.74 20.23
N LEU A 436 -11.33 -4.85 20.89
CA LEU A 436 -12.45 -4.89 21.82
C LEU A 436 -11.93 -4.64 23.23
N SER A 437 -12.38 -3.57 23.88
CA SER A 437 -11.99 -3.25 25.25
C SER A 437 -12.63 -4.21 26.26
N PRO A 438 -12.11 -4.31 27.50
CA PRO A 438 -12.72 -5.14 28.55
C PRO A 438 -14.16 -4.72 28.89
N ALA A 439 -14.53 -3.46 28.63
CA ALA A 439 -15.87 -2.94 28.83
C ALA A 439 -16.84 -3.26 27.67
N GLY A 440 -16.40 -4.00 26.64
CA GLY A 440 -17.22 -4.36 25.49
C GLY A 440 -17.38 -3.25 24.45
N VAL A 441 -16.49 -2.25 24.44
CA VAL A 441 -16.48 -1.17 23.45
C VAL A 441 -15.48 -1.50 22.35
N TYR A 442 -15.89 -1.35 21.10
CA TYR A 442 -15.01 -1.51 19.95
C TYR A 442 -14.26 -0.22 19.69
N PHE A 443 -12.92 -0.28 19.69
CA PHE A 443 -12.02 0.79 19.30
C PHE A 443 -11.49 0.50 17.89
N LEU A 444 -11.58 1.48 17.01
CA LEU A 444 -10.89 1.52 15.72
C LEU A 444 -9.81 2.59 15.82
N PHE A 445 -8.56 2.17 15.98
CA PHE A 445 -7.41 3.04 15.79
C PHE A 445 -7.18 3.24 14.30
N TYR A 446 -6.73 4.41 13.91
CA TYR A 446 -6.34 4.73 12.55
C TYR A 446 -5.34 5.88 12.55
N SER A 447 -4.51 5.96 11.52
CA SER A 447 -3.62 7.10 11.32
C SER A 447 -4.23 8.10 10.37
N SER A 448 -3.92 9.39 10.54
CA SER A 448 -4.29 10.45 9.59
C SER A 448 -3.07 11.25 9.17
N GLY A 449 -3.19 12.09 8.15
CA GLY A 449 -2.08 12.90 7.65
C GLY A 449 -1.19 12.15 6.66
N CYS A 450 0.08 12.51 6.56
CA CYS A 450 1.02 11.88 5.64
C CYS A 450 2.26 11.39 6.38
N THR A 451 2.54 10.08 6.31
CA THR A 451 3.71 9.44 6.94
C THR A 451 5.01 10.15 6.62
N ARG A 452 5.09 10.90 5.52
CA ARG A 452 6.28 11.65 5.08
C ARG A 452 6.41 13.06 5.65
N SER A 453 5.57 13.43 6.62
CA SER A 453 5.50 14.78 7.17
C SER A 453 5.10 14.77 8.65
N PRO A 454 5.34 15.87 9.40
CA PRO A 454 4.87 16.03 10.79
C PRO A 454 3.35 15.92 10.99
N SER A 455 2.55 15.94 9.92
CA SER A 455 1.09 15.82 10.03
C SER A 455 0.59 14.42 10.41
N TYR A 456 1.44 13.39 10.34
CA TYR A 456 1.04 12.03 10.67
C TYR A 456 0.80 11.88 12.18
N ASN A 457 -0.34 11.27 12.53
CA ASN A 457 -0.76 11.08 13.92
C ASN A 457 -1.62 9.80 14.05
N VAL A 458 -1.76 9.31 15.29
CA VAL A 458 -2.68 8.23 15.66
C VAL A 458 -3.97 8.82 16.20
N ASN A 459 -5.10 8.36 15.69
CA ASN A 459 -6.44 8.68 16.17
C ASN A 459 -7.18 7.39 16.53
N TYR A 460 -8.33 7.54 17.17
CA TYR A 460 -9.24 6.43 17.38
C TYR A 460 -10.71 6.87 17.30
N ALA A 461 -11.58 5.90 17.03
CA ALA A 461 -13.02 6.03 17.10
C ALA A 461 -13.59 4.85 17.86
N THR A 462 -14.77 5.02 18.49
CA THR A 462 -15.41 3.98 19.28
C THR A 462 -16.81 3.62 18.77
N ALA A 463 -17.22 2.38 18.96
CA ALA A 463 -18.52 1.86 18.57
C ALA A 463 -19.07 0.81 19.55
N PRO A 464 -20.40 0.63 19.64
CA PRO A 464 -21.02 -0.45 20.40
C PRO A 464 -20.98 -1.82 19.68
N SER A 465 -20.65 -1.83 18.39
CA SER A 465 -20.57 -3.03 17.53
C SER A 465 -19.33 -2.93 16.64
N VAL A 466 -18.75 -4.07 16.25
CA VAL A 466 -17.63 -4.14 15.30
C VAL A 466 -17.99 -3.48 13.95
N THR A 467 -19.27 -3.49 13.60
CA THR A 467 -19.77 -2.88 12.36
C THR A 467 -20.08 -1.38 12.47
N GLY A 468 -19.81 -0.77 13.62
CA GLY A 468 -20.11 0.63 13.88
C GLY A 468 -21.54 0.88 14.40
N PRO A 469 -22.05 2.12 14.28
CA PRO A 469 -21.34 3.29 13.77
C PRO A 469 -20.20 3.73 14.70
N TYR A 470 -19.10 4.19 14.11
CA TYR A 470 -17.92 4.66 14.84
C TYR A 470 -18.00 6.17 15.12
N THR A 471 -17.77 6.55 16.37
CA THR A 471 -17.69 7.94 16.84
C THR A 471 -16.23 8.30 17.09
N ARG A 472 -15.69 9.27 16.34
CA ARG A 472 -14.30 9.72 16.46
C ARG A 472 -14.05 10.34 17.85
N ALA A 473 -12.87 10.08 18.41
CA ALA A 473 -12.37 10.84 19.54
C ALA A 473 -12.14 12.32 19.14
N GLY A 474 -12.21 13.23 20.12
CA GLY A 474 -12.02 14.66 19.88
C GLY A 474 -10.57 15.04 19.58
N ASP A 475 -9.62 14.31 20.19
CA ASP A 475 -8.18 14.57 20.10
C ASP A 475 -7.44 13.31 19.61
N PRO A 476 -6.29 13.47 18.91
CA PRO A 476 -5.44 12.34 18.56
C PRO A 476 -4.85 11.68 19.81
N LEU A 477 -4.58 10.37 19.73
CA LEU A 477 -3.89 9.63 20.78
C LEU A 477 -2.39 9.94 20.83
N LEU A 478 -1.74 10.02 19.66
CA LEU A 478 -0.34 10.37 19.50
C LEU A 478 -0.17 11.31 18.31
N GLN A 479 0.62 12.37 18.46
CA GLN A 479 0.95 13.30 17.38
C GLN A 479 2.40 13.77 17.46
N THR A 480 2.87 14.44 16.40
CA THR A 480 4.22 15.04 16.42
C THR A 480 4.36 16.03 17.58
N GLY A 481 5.45 15.90 18.33
CA GLY A 481 5.76 16.71 19.50
C GLY A 481 5.48 15.99 20.83
N ASP A 482 4.59 15.00 20.84
CA ASP A 482 4.34 14.19 22.03
C ASP A 482 5.56 13.35 22.34
N TRP A 483 6.16 13.50 23.53
CA TRP A 483 7.37 12.79 23.95
C TRP A 483 8.49 12.76 22.89
N ASP A 484 8.67 13.88 22.19
CA ASP A 484 9.62 14.06 21.08
C ASP A 484 9.41 13.14 19.87
N LEU A 485 8.20 12.58 19.71
CA LEU A 485 7.83 11.81 18.54
C LEU A 485 7.71 12.71 17.32
N LEU A 486 8.10 12.17 16.16
CA LEU A 486 7.87 12.78 14.86
C LEU A 486 7.05 11.84 13.99
N ALA A 487 5.89 12.30 13.52
CA ALA A 487 5.01 11.55 12.65
C ALA A 487 4.69 10.13 13.19
N PRO A 488 4.23 9.99 14.47
CA PRO A 488 3.84 8.69 15.01
C PRO A 488 2.58 8.18 14.31
N GLY A 489 2.51 6.88 14.06
CA GLY A 489 1.35 6.25 13.45
C GLY A 489 1.55 4.78 13.17
N SER A 490 0.53 4.18 12.54
CA SER A 490 0.37 2.75 12.26
C SER A 490 0.65 1.87 13.48
N VAL A 491 -0.43 1.43 14.12
CA VAL A 491 -0.37 0.77 15.43
C VAL A 491 -0.72 -0.71 15.32
N GLY A 492 0.00 -1.53 16.06
CA GLY A 492 -0.38 -2.91 16.38
C GLY A 492 -0.73 -2.97 17.86
N VAL A 493 -1.87 -3.57 18.20
CA VAL A 493 -2.33 -3.67 19.60
C VAL A 493 -2.66 -5.11 19.93
N VAL A 494 -2.13 -5.60 21.04
CA VAL A 494 -2.39 -6.95 21.54
C VAL A 494 -2.75 -6.92 23.02
N GLY A 495 -3.67 -7.79 23.45
CA GLY A 495 -3.91 -7.99 24.87
C GLY A 495 -2.69 -8.65 25.53
N ASP A 496 -2.26 -8.15 26.69
CA ASP A 496 -1.05 -8.62 27.36
C ASP A 496 -1.25 -9.92 28.18
N GLY A 497 -2.45 -10.52 28.07
CA GLY A 497 -2.85 -11.72 28.81
C GLY A 497 -3.11 -11.50 30.31
N ARG A 498 -2.92 -10.27 30.82
CA ARG A 498 -3.08 -9.89 32.24
C ARG A 498 -4.18 -8.84 32.43
N GLY A 499 -5.01 -8.62 31.41
CA GLY A 499 -6.09 -7.64 31.41
C GLY A 499 -5.68 -6.24 30.93
N GLY A 500 -4.41 -6.04 30.55
CA GLY A 500 -3.91 -4.84 29.90
C GLY A 500 -3.72 -5.04 28.39
N TYR A 501 -3.27 -3.99 27.72
CA TYR A 501 -2.98 -4.00 26.29
C TYR A 501 -1.62 -3.37 26.03
N ASP A 502 -0.92 -3.98 25.09
CA ASP A 502 0.40 -3.61 24.64
C ASP A 502 0.27 -3.07 23.21
N MET A 503 0.88 -1.90 22.96
CA MET A 503 0.86 -1.25 21.66
C MET A 503 2.28 -1.09 21.13
N VAL A 504 2.47 -1.53 19.89
CA VAL A 504 3.61 -1.16 19.03
C VAL A 504 3.14 -0.11 18.03
N PHE A 505 4.02 0.81 17.66
CA PHE A 505 3.75 1.78 16.59
C PHE A 505 5.05 2.25 15.99
N HIS A 506 5.01 2.91 14.82
CA HIS A 506 6.21 3.53 14.28
C HIS A 506 6.23 5.04 14.48
N ALA A 507 7.43 5.61 14.56
CA ALA A 507 7.66 7.04 14.41
C ALA A 507 8.95 7.31 13.64
N ARG A 508 9.11 8.52 13.10
CA ARG A 508 10.29 8.88 12.33
C ARG A 508 11.47 9.22 13.20
N VAL A 509 12.61 8.66 12.83
CA VAL A 509 13.92 8.97 13.44
C VAL A 509 14.98 9.18 12.37
N ALA A 510 16.04 9.89 12.72
CA ALA A 510 17.24 9.96 11.89
C ALA A 510 18.06 8.68 12.06
N ALA A 511 18.48 8.10 10.94
CA ALA A 511 19.39 6.96 10.92
C ALA A 511 20.42 7.14 9.77
N PRO A 512 21.55 6.39 9.77
CA PRO A 512 22.55 6.47 8.70
C PRO A 512 21.97 6.27 7.29
N GLN A 513 20.93 5.45 7.16
CA GLN A 513 20.20 5.17 5.94
C GLN A 513 19.26 6.30 5.45
N GLY A 514 19.11 7.36 6.23
CA GLY A 514 18.13 8.43 6.03
C GLY A 514 17.08 8.47 7.14
N ARG A 515 15.99 9.20 6.89
CA ARG A 515 14.87 9.28 7.86
C ARG A 515 13.97 8.06 7.69
N ILE A 516 14.07 7.15 8.65
CA ILE A 516 13.34 5.88 8.68
C ILE A 516 12.06 5.99 9.52
N ARG A 517 11.35 4.87 9.66
CA ARG A 517 10.29 4.66 10.63
C ARG A 517 10.76 3.56 11.60
N ALA A 518 11.11 3.96 12.82
CA ALA A 518 11.54 3.07 13.90
C ALA A 518 10.35 2.59 14.73
N MET A 519 10.48 1.46 15.43
CA MET A 519 9.42 0.91 16.26
C MET A 519 9.51 1.43 17.70
N PHE A 520 8.37 1.80 18.26
CA PHE A 520 8.17 2.24 19.63
C PHE A 520 7.12 1.37 20.30
N THR A 521 7.19 1.27 21.63
CA THR A 521 6.24 0.51 22.46
C THR A 521 5.65 1.37 23.57
N THR A 522 4.41 1.06 23.94
CA THR A 522 3.73 1.61 25.12
C THR A 522 2.62 0.67 25.58
N LYS A 523 2.04 0.91 26.75
CA LYS A 523 0.84 0.22 27.21
C LYS A 523 -0.38 1.09 26.96
N LEU A 524 -1.54 0.46 26.80
CA LEU A 524 -2.82 1.12 26.66
C LEU A 524 -3.73 0.80 27.84
N LYS A 525 -4.40 1.82 28.33
CA LYS A 525 -5.45 1.72 29.33
C LYS A 525 -6.77 2.24 28.74
N PHE A 526 -7.78 1.38 28.72
CA PHE A 526 -9.12 1.71 28.23
C PHE A 526 -10.03 2.13 29.39
N GLU A 527 -10.70 3.27 29.25
CA GLU A 527 -11.69 3.79 30.22
C GLU A 527 -12.97 4.22 29.50
N GLY A 528 -13.98 3.35 29.50
CA GLY A 528 -15.23 3.62 28.77
C GLY A 528 -14.99 3.79 27.26
N HIS A 529 -15.10 5.02 26.78
CA HIS A 529 -14.88 5.38 25.36
C HIS A 529 -13.55 6.12 25.12
N SER A 530 -12.70 6.28 26.14
CA SER A 530 -11.35 6.82 25.98
C SER A 530 -10.28 5.73 26.10
N VAL A 531 -9.11 6.04 25.55
CA VAL A 531 -7.89 5.25 25.70
C VAL A 531 -6.72 6.18 25.96
N GLU A 532 -5.86 5.78 26.88
CA GLU A 532 -4.66 6.52 27.26
C GLU A 532 -3.42 5.63 27.10
N VAL A 533 -2.28 6.25 26.79
CA VAL A 533 -0.99 5.59 26.86
C VAL A 533 -0.46 5.60 28.29
N GLU A 534 0.10 4.49 28.73
CA GLU A 534 0.67 4.36 30.07
C GLU A 534 2.04 3.70 30.04
N ARG A 535 2.83 3.99 31.08
CA ARG A 535 4.14 3.37 31.26
C ARG A 535 3.95 1.98 31.86
N ASP A 536 4.58 0.98 31.26
CA ASP A 536 4.75 -0.31 31.94
C ASP A 536 5.69 -0.15 33.17
N ASN A 537 5.10 -0.12 34.37
CA ASN A 537 5.83 -0.08 35.64
C ASN A 537 6.33 -1.47 36.08
N GLY A 538 6.10 -2.51 35.29
CA GLY A 538 6.27 -3.92 35.61
C GLY A 538 7.69 -4.44 35.89
N THR A 539 8.71 -3.58 36.00
CA THR A 539 10.07 -3.97 36.42
C THR A 539 10.62 -3.20 37.62
N ALA A 540 9.87 -2.28 38.23
CA ALA A 540 10.31 -1.63 39.47
C ALA A 540 10.19 -2.53 40.72
N THR A 541 9.50 -3.66 40.64
CA THR A 541 9.22 -4.55 41.80
C THR A 541 10.09 -5.81 41.87
N ALA A 542 10.98 -6.06 40.89
CA ALA A 542 11.84 -7.26 40.90
C ALA A 542 13.26 -7.04 41.46
N ALA A 543 13.62 -5.80 41.84
CA ALA A 543 14.93 -5.48 42.41
C ALA A 543 14.91 -5.34 43.95
N GLY A 544 13.85 -5.79 44.63
CA GLY A 544 13.66 -5.58 46.06
C GLY A 544 12.80 -6.63 46.76
N ALA A 545 12.98 -7.92 46.43
CA ALA A 545 12.44 -9.04 47.19
C ALA A 545 13.55 -10.07 47.46
#